data_AF-A0AAX3FQ72-F1
#
_entry.id   AF-A0AAX3FQ72-F1
#
_cell.length_a   1.000
_cell.length_b   1.000
_cell.length_c   1.000
_cell.angle_alpha   90.00
_cell.angle_beta   90.00
_cell.angle_gamma   90.00
#
_symmetry.space_group_name_H-M   'P 1'
#
loop_
_entity.id
_entity.type
_entity.pdbx_description
1 polymer ?
#
loop_
_entity_poly.entity_id
_entity_poly.type
_entity_poly.pdbx_seq_one_letter_code
_entity_poly.pdbx_strand_id
1 'polypeptide(L)'
;MARPAFINLWNNYPTESQPCDGGWENQCAIRMSITLNAERSILVDGHTYPEPRCSHGHARGAESLANWLWRQHLGRPSIFTDAAKAKLQLTEKSGIIFFKDCFTRSGETRAAGDHIDLWSRGFTKTYDDPANHSVQVWFWELS
;
A
#
# COMPACT_ATOMS: atom_id res chain seq x y z
N MET A 1 -5.89 18.52 -5.72
CA MET A 1 -6.29 17.18 -6.19
C MET A 1 -7.30 16.61 -5.21
N ALA A 2 -8.31 15.90 -5.70
CA ALA A 2 -9.26 15.20 -4.85
C ALA A 2 -8.55 14.03 -4.15
N ARG A 3 -8.81 13.84 -2.86
CA ARG A 3 -8.37 12.64 -2.12
C ARG A 3 -9.43 11.55 -2.29
N PRO A 4 -9.02 10.28 -2.47
CA PRO A 4 -9.97 9.19 -2.58
C PRO A 4 -10.77 9.02 -1.30
N ALA A 5 -12.05 8.64 -1.44
CA ALA A 5 -12.88 8.31 -0.29
C ALA A 5 -12.49 6.93 0.26
N PHE A 6 -12.18 6.85 1.55
CA PHE A 6 -11.68 5.62 2.17
C PHE A 6 -12.66 4.46 2.00
N ILE A 7 -13.96 4.71 2.19
CA ILE A 7 -14.98 3.67 2.09
C ILE A 7 -15.05 3.05 0.69
N ASN A 8 -14.81 3.84 -0.36
CA ASN A 8 -14.81 3.36 -1.72
C ASN A 8 -13.57 2.50 -1.98
N LEU A 9 -12.40 2.88 -1.46
CA LEU A 9 -11.21 2.03 -1.51
C LEU A 9 -11.47 0.72 -0.74
N TRP A 10 -12.01 0.80 0.46
CA TRP A 10 -12.26 -0.36 1.32
C TRP A 10 -13.19 -1.40 0.69
N ASN A 11 -14.23 -0.94 -0.02
CA ASN A 11 -15.21 -1.79 -0.67
C ASN A 11 -14.72 -2.38 -1.99
N ASN A 12 -13.81 -1.69 -2.69
CA ASN A 12 -13.25 -2.16 -3.96
C ASN A 12 -11.94 -2.93 -3.81
N TYR A 13 -11.46 -3.15 -2.58
CA TYR A 13 -10.20 -3.87 -2.35
C TYR A 13 -10.35 -5.36 -2.74
N PRO A 14 -9.53 -5.89 -3.69
CA PRO A 14 -9.68 -7.25 -4.18
C PRO A 14 -9.49 -8.31 -3.09
N THR A 15 -10.37 -9.31 -3.08
CA THR A 15 -10.35 -10.44 -2.13
C THR A 15 -9.61 -11.67 -2.66
N GLU A 16 -9.46 -11.79 -3.97
CA GLU A 16 -8.75 -12.89 -4.66
C GLU A 16 -7.31 -12.97 -4.19
N SER A 17 -6.72 -14.16 -3.97
CA SER A 17 -5.35 -14.29 -3.47
C SER A 17 -4.27 -13.81 -4.45
N GLN A 18 -4.53 -13.89 -5.76
CA GLN A 18 -3.63 -13.45 -6.83
C GLN A 18 -4.42 -12.70 -7.89
N PRO A 19 -4.55 -11.36 -7.80
CA PRO A 19 -5.27 -10.58 -8.79
C PRO A 19 -4.52 -10.44 -10.14
N CYS A 20 -3.30 -10.97 -10.24
CA CYS A 20 -2.52 -10.97 -11.48
C CYS A 20 -1.69 -12.25 -11.61
N ASP A 21 -1.57 -12.76 -12.83
CA ASP A 21 -0.96 -14.07 -13.13
C ASP A 21 0.58 -14.06 -13.25
N GLY A 22 1.25 -12.98 -12.86
CA GLY A 22 2.67 -12.76 -13.18
C GLY A 22 3.68 -13.46 -12.27
N GLY A 23 3.27 -14.48 -11.52
CA GLY A 23 4.16 -15.32 -10.69
C GLY A 23 4.81 -14.62 -9.50
N TRP A 24 4.42 -13.37 -9.17
CA TRP A 24 4.93 -12.66 -8.00
C TRP A 24 4.19 -13.11 -6.73
N GLU A 25 4.95 -13.49 -5.71
CA GLU A 25 4.40 -13.93 -4.41
C GLU A 25 3.65 -12.80 -3.69
N ASN A 26 4.19 -11.58 -3.72
CA ASN A 26 3.55 -10.42 -3.10
C ASN A 26 2.96 -9.48 -4.15
N GLN A 27 1.65 -9.29 -4.09
CA GLN A 27 0.87 -8.48 -5.04
C GLN A 27 0.15 -7.31 -4.36
N CYS A 28 0.62 -6.86 -3.20
CA CYS A 28 0.01 -5.75 -2.45
C CYS A 28 -0.13 -4.46 -3.29
N ALA A 29 0.91 -4.08 -4.04
CA ALA A 29 0.87 -2.92 -4.93
C ALA A 29 -0.11 -3.08 -6.09
N ILE A 30 -0.29 -4.31 -6.59
CA ILE A 30 -1.26 -4.61 -7.66
C ILE A 30 -2.68 -4.46 -7.10
N ARG A 31 -2.97 -5.02 -5.92
CA ARG A 31 -4.27 -4.84 -5.24
C ARG A 31 -4.59 -3.38 -5.01
N MET A 32 -3.61 -2.62 -4.51
CA MET A 32 -3.77 -1.20 -4.27
C MET A 32 -4.03 -0.44 -5.59
N SER A 33 -3.34 -0.78 -6.67
CA SER A 33 -3.57 -0.19 -8.00
C SER A 33 -4.99 -0.44 -8.50
N ILE A 34 -5.48 -1.69 -8.41
CA ILE A 34 -6.86 -2.05 -8.78
C ILE A 34 -7.86 -1.26 -7.95
N THR A 35 -7.60 -1.16 -6.64
CA THR A 35 -8.46 -0.44 -5.70
C THR A 35 -8.54 1.06 -6.03
N LEU A 36 -7.40 1.70 -6.31
CA LEU A 36 -7.32 3.11 -6.69
C LEU A 36 -8.04 3.36 -8.03
N ASN A 37 -7.81 2.50 -9.02
CA ASN A 37 -8.49 2.57 -10.32
C ASN A 37 -10.00 2.44 -10.21
N ALA A 38 -10.49 1.54 -9.35
CA ALA A 38 -11.91 1.34 -9.11
C ALA A 38 -12.56 2.56 -8.43
N GLU A 39 -11.83 3.25 -7.54
CA GLU A 39 -12.30 4.46 -6.86
C GLU A 39 -12.26 5.73 -7.75
N ARG A 40 -11.34 5.77 -8.73
CA ARG A 40 -11.23 6.74 -9.83
C ARG A 40 -10.61 8.11 -9.50
N SER A 41 -10.28 8.43 -8.26
CA SER A 41 -9.58 9.68 -7.95
C SER A 41 -8.09 9.63 -8.32
N ILE A 42 -7.51 8.42 -8.35
CA ILE A 42 -6.12 8.16 -8.69
C ILE A 42 -6.09 6.99 -9.66
N LEU A 43 -5.58 7.23 -10.87
CA LEU A 43 -5.42 6.19 -11.88
C LEU A 43 -3.98 5.70 -11.90
N VAL A 44 -3.79 4.39 -11.85
CA VAL A 44 -2.52 3.67 -11.94
C VAL A 44 -2.56 2.80 -13.20
N ASP A 45 -1.96 3.30 -14.29
CA ASP A 45 -2.01 2.63 -15.58
C ASP A 45 -0.78 2.90 -16.49
N GLY A 46 -0.95 2.55 -17.77
CA GLY A 46 -0.06 2.80 -18.91
C GLY A 46 0.54 4.21 -19.00
N HIS A 47 -0.26 5.21 -18.66
CA HIS A 47 -0.05 6.61 -18.95
C HIS A 47 0.29 7.44 -17.70
N THR A 48 -0.22 7.05 -16.54
CA THR A 48 -0.09 7.83 -15.30
C THR A 48 1.04 7.34 -14.38
N TYR A 49 1.34 6.04 -14.41
CA TYR A 49 2.29 5.41 -13.50
C TYR A 49 3.57 5.01 -14.25
N PRO A 50 4.71 5.68 -14.01
CA PRO A 50 5.93 5.50 -14.81
C PRO A 50 6.77 4.28 -14.40
N GLU A 51 6.54 3.77 -13.20
CA GLU A 51 7.33 2.71 -12.58
C GLU A 51 6.96 1.31 -13.12
N PRO A 52 7.71 0.25 -12.77
CA PRO A 52 7.44 -1.09 -13.28
C PRO A 52 6.03 -1.60 -12.95
N ARG A 53 5.38 -2.15 -13.97
CA ARG A 53 3.99 -2.62 -13.94
C ARG A 53 3.85 -4.08 -14.34
N CYS A 54 2.74 -4.71 -13.98
CA CYS A 54 2.34 -5.98 -14.56
C CYS A 54 1.77 -5.77 -15.97
N SER A 55 1.49 -6.86 -16.69
CA SER A 55 0.89 -6.82 -18.03
C SER A 55 -0.44 -6.05 -18.09
N HIS A 56 -1.18 -6.02 -16.99
CA HIS A 56 -2.46 -5.31 -16.86
C HIS A 56 -2.29 -3.81 -16.52
N GLY A 57 -1.05 -3.31 -16.41
CA GLY A 57 -0.78 -1.89 -16.14
C GLY A 57 -0.74 -1.48 -14.66
N HIS A 58 -0.92 -2.41 -13.73
CA HIS A 58 -0.88 -2.15 -12.29
C HIS A 58 0.54 -2.08 -11.74
N ALA A 59 0.76 -1.29 -10.68
CA ALA A 59 2.07 -1.17 -10.03
C ALA A 59 2.53 -2.50 -9.43
N ARG A 60 3.83 -2.83 -9.60
CA ARG A 60 4.42 -4.05 -9.02
C ARG A 60 5.10 -3.84 -7.66
N GLY A 61 5.66 -2.66 -7.42
CA GLY A 61 6.41 -2.37 -6.20
C GLY A 61 5.61 -1.56 -5.19
N ALA A 62 5.60 -1.98 -3.93
CA ALA A 62 4.93 -1.23 -2.86
C ALA A 62 5.64 0.09 -2.56
N GLU A 63 6.98 0.09 -2.44
CA GLU A 63 7.74 1.32 -2.19
C GLU A 63 7.64 2.31 -3.37
N SER A 64 7.71 1.83 -4.62
CA SER A 64 7.56 2.71 -5.79
C SER A 64 6.17 3.32 -5.87
N LEU A 65 5.12 2.54 -5.58
CA LEU A 65 3.75 3.05 -5.51
C LEU A 65 3.59 4.07 -4.36
N ALA A 66 4.11 3.78 -3.17
CA ALA A 66 4.07 4.68 -2.02
C ALA A 66 4.77 6.02 -2.28
N ASN A 67 5.94 5.98 -2.91
CA ASN A 67 6.67 7.18 -3.31
C ASN A 67 5.91 8.00 -4.37
N TRP A 68 5.28 7.35 -5.34
CA TRP A 68 4.48 8.03 -6.35
C TRP A 68 3.23 8.68 -5.72
N LEU A 69 2.53 7.97 -4.82
CA LEU A 69 1.41 8.54 -4.06
C LEU A 69 1.84 9.76 -3.24
N TRP A 70 2.98 9.70 -2.56
CA TRP A 70 3.55 10.86 -1.87
C TRP A 70 3.72 12.03 -2.84
N ARG A 71 4.52 11.84 -3.90
CA ARG A 71 5.00 12.93 -4.74
C ARG A 71 3.93 13.52 -5.65
N GLN A 72 2.99 12.71 -6.12
CA GLN A 72 2.10 13.08 -7.22
C GLN A 72 0.64 13.21 -6.82
N HIS A 73 0.19 12.68 -5.67
CA HIS A 73 -1.25 12.62 -5.35
C HIS A 73 -1.62 13.06 -3.93
N LEU A 74 -1.14 12.35 -2.92
CA LEU A 74 -1.61 12.48 -1.54
C LEU A 74 -0.78 13.46 -0.71
N GLY A 75 0.41 13.81 -1.18
CA GLY A 75 1.37 14.61 -0.44
C GLY A 75 2.12 13.80 0.62
N ARG A 76 2.87 14.50 1.48
CA ARG A 76 3.73 13.86 2.48
C ARG A 76 2.90 13.05 3.49
N PRO A 77 3.17 11.75 3.67
CA PRO A 77 2.52 10.94 4.70
C PRO A 77 2.97 11.34 6.11
N SER A 78 2.23 10.88 7.12
CA SER A 78 2.77 10.71 8.46
C SER A 78 3.79 9.58 8.44
N ILE A 79 5.00 9.83 8.95
CA ILE A 79 6.10 8.86 8.94
C ILE A 79 6.45 8.51 10.38
N PHE A 80 6.44 7.22 10.67
CA PHE A 80 6.82 6.64 11.95
C PHE A 80 8.06 5.77 11.74
N THR A 81 8.98 5.79 12.70
CA THR A 81 10.18 4.92 12.73
C THR A 81 10.05 3.79 13.75
N ASP A 82 8.87 3.63 14.33
CA ASP A 82 8.51 2.60 15.29
C ASP A 82 7.11 2.11 14.90
N ALA A 83 7.05 0.87 14.39
CA ALA A 83 5.83 0.28 13.86
C ALA A 83 4.79 0.00 14.96
N ALA A 84 5.21 -0.43 16.15
CA ALA A 84 4.30 -0.68 17.26
C ALA A 84 3.63 0.63 17.72
N LYS A 85 4.43 1.70 17.85
CA LYS A 85 3.92 3.04 18.16
C LYS A 85 3.02 3.58 17.06
N ALA A 86 3.34 3.33 15.79
CA ALA A 86 2.49 3.72 14.67
C ALA A 86 1.10 3.10 14.80
N LYS A 87 1.01 1.77 14.95
CA LYS A 87 -0.28 1.07 15.07
C LYS A 87 -1.13 1.62 16.21
N LEU A 88 -0.54 1.85 17.38
CA LEU A 88 -1.25 2.43 18.53
C LEU A 88 -1.83 3.83 18.24
N GLN A 89 -1.09 4.69 17.54
CA GLN A 89 -1.55 6.03 17.19
C GLN A 89 -2.59 6.04 16.07
N LEU A 90 -2.60 5.00 15.23
CA LEU A 90 -3.50 4.88 14.08
C LEU A 90 -4.78 4.09 14.40
N THR A 91 -4.97 3.60 15.62
CA THR A 91 -6.09 2.74 16.03
C THR A 91 -7.48 3.33 15.76
N GLU A 92 -7.65 4.64 15.73
CA GLU A 92 -8.93 5.30 15.42
C GLU A 92 -8.97 5.94 14.02
N LYS A 93 -7.94 5.70 13.20
CA LYS A 93 -7.78 6.30 11.88
C LYS A 93 -8.04 5.29 10.79
N SER A 94 -8.39 5.80 9.61
CA SER A 94 -8.54 5.02 8.39
C SER A 94 -7.76 5.66 7.25
N GLY A 95 -7.21 4.87 6.36
CA GLY A 95 -6.34 5.38 5.31
C GLY A 95 -5.55 4.33 4.56
N ILE A 96 -4.55 4.81 3.82
CA ILE A 96 -3.55 3.96 3.18
C ILE A 96 -2.34 3.88 4.11
N ILE A 97 -1.84 2.68 4.34
CA ILE A 97 -0.65 2.40 5.14
C ILE A 97 0.41 1.71 4.30
N PHE A 98 1.67 2.09 4.50
CA PHE A 98 2.83 1.47 3.87
C PHE A 98 3.85 1.10 4.94
N PHE A 99 4.31 -0.14 4.90
CA PHE A 99 5.28 -0.75 5.78
C PHE A 99 6.57 -0.96 4.99
N LYS A 100 7.63 -0.28 5.41
CA LYS A 100 8.94 -0.33 4.77
C LYS A 100 9.81 -1.41 5.42
N ASP A 101 10.45 -2.24 4.60
CA ASP A 101 11.42 -3.25 5.05
C ASP A 101 10.88 -4.16 6.18
N CYS A 102 9.62 -4.59 6.07
CA CYS A 102 8.88 -5.32 7.11
C CYS A 102 9.04 -6.84 7.07
N PHE A 103 9.61 -7.42 6.01
CA PHE A 103 9.94 -8.84 5.93
C PHE A 103 11.16 -9.11 5.04
N THR A 104 11.75 -10.30 5.20
CA THR A 104 12.84 -10.78 4.33
C THR A 104 12.25 -11.53 3.14
N ARG A 105 12.56 -11.11 1.92
CA ARG A 105 12.10 -11.82 0.71
C ARG A 105 12.88 -13.12 0.52
N SER A 106 12.30 -14.06 -0.22
CA SER A 106 13.00 -15.30 -0.57
C SER A 106 14.31 -15.01 -1.30
N GLY A 107 15.42 -15.58 -0.81
CA GLY A 107 16.76 -15.36 -1.35
C GLY A 107 17.50 -14.13 -0.81
N GLU A 108 16.87 -13.32 0.04
CA GLU A 108 17.52 -12.18 0.70
C GLU A 108 17.96 -12.53 2.13
N THR A 109 19.00 -11.85 2.63
CA THR A 109 19.53 -12.02 3.99
C THR A 109 19.14 -10.88 4.93
N ARG A 110 18.52 -9.83 4.39
CA ARG A 110 18.06 -8.65 5.12
C ARG A 110 16.60 -8.40 4.77
N ALA A 111 15.87 -7.80 5.70
CA ALA A 111 14.52 -7.35 5.43
C ALA A 111 14.57 -6.17 4.43
N ALA A 112 14.05 -6.41 3.23
CA ALA A 112 13.82 -5.39 2.19
C ALA A 112 12.43 -5.56 1.55
N GLY A 113 11.60 -6.45 2.11
CA GLY A 113 10.22 -6.64 1.73
C GLY A 113 9.34 -5.52 2.25
N ASP A 114 8.60 -4.88 1.35
CA ASP A 114 7.68 -3.81 1.69
C ASP A 114 6.23 -4.28 1.52
N HIS A 115 5.30 -3.62 2.21
CA HIS A 115 3.87 -3.87 2.07
C HIS A 115 3.06 -2.58 2.04
N ILE A 116 2.09 -2.48 1.12
CA ILE A 116 1.12 -1.37 1.07
C ILE A 116 -0.29 -1.92 1.20
N ASP A 117 -1.10 -1.30 2.05
CA ASP A 117 -2.44 -1.79 2.34
C ASP A 117 -3.43 -0.66 2.70
N LEU A 118 -4.70 -1.02 2.82
CA LEU A 118 -5.70 -0.19 3.50
C LEU A 118 -5.71 -0.52 4.99
N TRP A 119 -5.76 0.54 5.79
CA TRP A 119 -5.87 0.47 7.25
C TRP A 119 -7.23 1.03 7.68
N SER A 120 -7.97 0.26 8.47
CA SER A 120 -9.21 0.69 9.11
C SER A 120 -9.13 0.38 10.60
N ARG A 121 -8.93 1.42 11.41
CA ARG A 121 -9.12 1.38 12.86
C ARG A 121 -8.44 0.20 13.56
N GLY A 122 -7.15 0.00 13.29
CA GLY A 122 -6.37 -1.09 13.89
C GLY A 122 -6.14 -2.30 12.99
N PHE A 123 -6.82 -2.39 11.85
CA PHE A 123 -6.79 -3.57 10.98
C PHE A 123 -6.41 -3.23 9.56
N THR A 124 -5.57 -4.06 8.93
CA THR A 124 -5.34 -4.03 7.49
C THR A 124 -6.29 -4.97 6.74
N LYS A 125 -6.41 -4.81 5.43
CA LYS A 125 -7.15 -5.78 4.59
C LYS A 125 -6.43 -7.12 4.47
N THR A 126 -5.10 -7.12 4.34
CA THR A 126 -4.37 -8.37 4.05
C THR A 126 -3.24 -8.65 5.03
N TYR A 127 -2.32 -7.70 5.23
CA TYR A 127 -1.14 -7.92 6.07
C TYR A 127 -0.79 -6.66 6.85
N ASP A 128 -0.56 -6.83 8.15
CA ASP A 128 -0.42 -5.73 9.10
C ASP A 128 0.98 -5.60 9.71
N ASP A 129 1.99 -6.35 9.27
CA ASP A 129 3.30 -6.45 9.96
C ASP A 129 3.14 -6.87 11.43
N PRO A 130 2.71 -8.11 11.73
CA PRO A 130 2.31 -8.52 13.07
C PRO A 130 3.45 -8.45 14.10
N ALA A 131 4.69 -8.57 13.64
CA ALA A 131 5.88 -8.51 14.49
C ALA A 131 6.46 -7.08 14.63
N ASN A 132 5.85 -6.07 13.99
CA ASN A 132 6.30 -4.68 14.01
C ASN A 132 7.77 -4.52 13.54
N HIS A 133 8.15 -5.28 12.51
CA HIS A 133 9.51 -5.27 11.96
C HIS A 133 9.80 -4.10 11.04
N SER A 134 8.76 -3.38 10.59
CA SER A 134 8.93 -2.28 9.64
C SER A 134 9.89 -1.22 10.17
N VAL A 135 10.90 -0.88 9.37
CA VAL A 135 11.84 0.20 9.69
C VAL A 135 11.13 1.56 9.65
N GLN A 136 10.15 1.69 8.76
CA GLN A 136 9.26 2.84 8.70
C GLN A 136 7.81 2.44 8.40
N VAL A 137 6.88 3.19 8.98
CA VAL A 137 5.47 3.14 8.62
C VAL A 137 5.05 4.49 8.07
N TRP A 138 4.50 4.50 6.86
CA TRP A 138 3.94 5.71 6.24
C TRP A 138 2.43 5.60 6.22
N PHE A 139 1.75 6.68 6.57
CA PHE A 139 0.30 6.70 6.65
C PHE A 139 -0.30 7.95 6.00
N TRP A 140 -1.30 7.73 5.14
CA TRP A 140 -2.17 8.78 4.60
C TRP A 140 -3.58 8.58 5.14
N GLU A 141 -3.99 9.46 6.03
CA GLU A 141 -5.35 9.49 6.56
C GLU A 141 -6.34 9.90 5.48
N LEU A 142 -7.43 9.14 5.37
CA LEU A 142 -8.51 9.35 4.41
C LEU A 142 -9.86 9.37 5.14
N SER A 143 -10.83 10.05 4.53
CA SER A 143 -12.20 10.22 5.04
C SER A 143 -13.16 9.23 4.39
#